data_AF-A0A2N0HJI7-F1
#
_entry.id   AF-A0A2N0HJI7-F1
#
_cell.length_a   1.000
_cell.length_b   1.000
_cell.length_c   1.000
_cell.angle_alpha   90.00
_cell.angle_beta   90.00
_cell.angle_gamma   90.00
#
_symmetry.space_group_name_H-M   'P 1'
#
loop_
_entity.id
_entity.type
_entity.pdbx_description
1 polymer ?
#
loop_
_entity_poly.entity_id
_entity_poly.type
_entity_poly.pdbx_seq_one_letter_code
_entity_poly.pdbx_strand_id
1 'polypeptide(L)'
;MAKAPKVLADKTKAVARKAGKSASAASPNPMTNLVIADIVLRGGGQILRHLVERTLLQAKYSPGKAKAIVKGRSMTQTMVGTALARLATRSVPGALVVGGGLLAKTLYDRKRGKAVVAAEGAAQVDRQAKKGAKEKGGA
;
A
#
# COMPACT_ATOMS: atom_id res chain seq x y z
N MET A 1 -3.14 -25.47 16.38
CA MET A 1 -4.05 -24.60 15.60
C MET A 1 -3.27 -23.89 14.49
N ALA A 2 -3.22 -24.42 13.26
CA ALA A 2 -2.43 -23.84 12.14
C ALA A 2 -3.18 -23.85 10.79
N LYS A 3 -4.50 -23.60 10.80
CA LYS A 3 -5.37 -23.71 9.60
C LYS A 3 -5.58 -22.37 8.84
N ALA A 4 -5.24 -21.24 9.46
CA ALA A 4 -5.41 -19.90 8.88
C ALA A 4 -4.58 -19.57 7.62
N PRO A 5 -3.34 -20.04 7.42
CA PRO A 5 -2.54 -19.60 6.27
C PRO A 5 -3.02 -20.19 4.93
N LYS A 6 -3.59 -21.42 4.94
CA LYS A 6 -4.07 -22.08 3.71
C LYS A 6 -5.31 -21.41 3.15
N VAL A 7 -6.30 -21.09 3.99
CA VAL A 7 -7.57 -20.50 3.55
C VAL A 7 -7.38 -19.14 2.88
N LEU A 8 -6.44 -18.33 3.38
CA LEU A 8 -6.12 -17.04 2.77
C LEU A 8 -5.38 -17.22 1.43
N ALA A 9 -4.43 -18.15 1.37
CA ALA A 9 -3.72 -18.51 0.15
C ALA A 9 -4.65 -19.08 -0.94
N ASP A 10 -5.63 -19.88 -0.55
CA ASP A 10 -6.62 -20.45 -1.48
C ASP A 10 -7.56 -19.36 -2.02
N LYS A 11 -7.98 -18.41 -1.17
CA LYS A 11 -8.76 -17.24 -1.62
C LYS A 11 -7.98 -16.35 -2.56
N THR A 12 -6.72 -16.03 -2.27
CA THR A 12 -5.89 -15.21 -3.17
C THR A 12 -5.65 -15.92 -4.49
N LYS A 13 -5.42 -17.24 -4.48
CA LYS A 13 -5.30 -18.06 -5.70
C LYS A 13 -6.61 -18.11 -6.49
N ALA A 14 -7.76 -18.17 -5.83
CA ALA A 14 -9.08 -18.13 -6.46
C ALA A 14 -9.36 -16.77 -7.12
N VAL A 15 -9.01 -15.66 -6.46
CA VAL A 15 -9.13 -14.31 -7.02
C VAL A 15 -8.19 -14.13 -8.21
N ALA A 16 -6.94 -14.59 -8.10
CA ALA A 16 -5.97 -14.56 -9.20
C ALA A 16 -6.44 -15.39 -10.40
N ARG A 17 -7.01 -16.58 -10.16
CA ARG A 17 -7.62 -17.40 -11.23
C ARG A 17 -8.81 -16.71 -11.87
N LYS A 18 -9.69 -16.10 -11.10
CA LYS A 18 -10.85 -15.36 -11.64
C LYS A 18 -10.40 -14.18 -12.49
N ALA A 19 -9.42 -13.41 -12.01
CA ALA A 19 -8.84 -12.29 -12.76
C ALA A 19 -8.13 -12.76 -14.04
N GLY A 20 -7.37 -13.85 -13.98
CA GLY A 20 -6.74 -14.46 -15.15
C GLY A 20 -7.76 -14.95 -16.18
N LYS A 21 -8.89 -15.51 -15.73
CA LYS A 21 -9.97 -15.98 -16.59
C LYS A 21 -10.73 -14.82 -17.29
N SER A 22 -10.89 -13.69 -16.59
CA SER A 22 -11.45 -12.46 -17.17
C SER A 22 -10.47 -11.80 -18.15
N ALA A 23 -9.17 -11.80 -17.85
CA ALA A 23 -8.15 -11.29 -18.77
C ALA A 23 -8.04 -12.15 -20.03
N SER A 24 -8.14 -13.49 -19.91
CA SER A 24 -8.13 -14.40 -21.06
C SER A 24 -9.38 -14.28 -21.94
N ALA A 25 -10.44 -13.63 -21.46
CA ALA A 25 -11.68 -13.42 -22.19
C ALA A 25 -11.74 -12.07 -22.94
N ALA A 26 -10.74 -11.20 -22.77
CA ALA A 26 -10.74 -9.86 -23.37
C ALA A 26 -10.42 -9.87 -24.87
N SER A 27 -9.51 -10.75 -25.30
CA SER A 27 -9.12 -10.95 -26.71
C SER A 27 -8.99 -12.45 -27.01
N PRO A 28 -9.31 -12.91 -28.23
CA PRO A 28 -9.01 -14.28 -28.66
C PRO A 28 -7.51 -14.63 -28.67
N ASN A 29 -6.62 -13.62 -28.70
CA ASN A 29 -5.18 -13.84 -28.71
C ASN A 29 -4.60 -13.88 -27.28
N PRO A 30 -3.96 -14.99 -26.87
CA PRO A 30 -3.40 -15.13 -25.52
C PRO A 30 -2.29 -14.11 -25.22
N MET A 31 -1.48 -13.72 -26.21
CA MET A 31 -0.42 -12.72 -26.02
C MET A 31 -1.01 -11.33 -25.75
N THR A 32 -2.06 -10.95 -26.47
CA THR A 32 -2.76 -9.67 -26.25
C THR A 32 -3.36 -9.62 -24.84
N ASN A 33 -3.93 -10.72 -24.35
CA ASN A 33 -4.47 -10.82 -23.00
C ASN A 33 -3.40 -10.64 -21.92
N LEU A 34 -2.18 -11.15 -22.14
CA LEU A 34 -1.06 -10.96 -21.21
C LEU A 34 -0.60 -9.50 -21.16
N VAL A 35 -0.55 -8.83 -22.31
CA VAL A 35 -0.20 -7.40 -22.38
C VAL A 35 -1.27 -6.55 -21.70
N ILE A 36 -2.55 -6.81 -21.98
CA ILE A 36 -3.67 -6.14 -21.31
C ILE A 36 -3.60 -6.38 -19.80
N ALA A 37 -3.37 -7.61 -19.37
CA ALA A 37 -3.24 -7.95 -17.96
C ALA A 37 -2.08 -7.20 -17.29
N ASP A 38 -0.88 -7.15 -17.89
CA ASP A 38 0.27 -6.43 -17.32
C ASP A 38 0.00 -4.92 -17.22
N ILE A 39 -0.61 -4.32 -18.24
CA ILE A 39 -0.99 -2.90 -18.24
C ILE A 39 -2.02 -2.62 -17.14
N VAL A 40 -3.07 -3.45 -17.04
CA VAL A 40 -4.10 -3.30 -16.01
C VAL A 40 -3.52 -3.49 -14.61
N LEU A 41 -2.64 -4.46 -14.42
CA LEU A 41 -2.00 -4.71 -13.12
C LEU A 41 -1.07 -3.55 -12.72
N ARG A 42 -0.30 -3.00 -13.67
CA ARG A 42 0.58 -1.85 -13.42
C ARG A 42 -0.20 -0.55 -13.20
N GLY A 43 -1.23 -0.29 -14.00
CA GLY A 43 -2.05 0.93 -13.91
C GLY A 43 -3.03 0.90 -12.74
N GLY A 44 -3.77 -0.20 -12.60
CA GLY A 44 -4.80 -0.38 -11.57
C GLY A 44 -4.23 -0.36 -10.14
N GLY A 45 -3.04 -0.93 -9.94
CA GLY A 45 -2.37 -0.91 -8.64
C GLY A 45 -2.03 0.50 -8.15
N GLN A 46 -1.58 1.38 -9.04
CA GLN A 46 -1.28 2.77 -8.69
C GLN A 46 -2.56 3.56 -8.37
N ILE A 47 -3.62 3.39 -9.16
CA ILE A 47 -4.91 4.04 -8.89
C ILE A 47 -5.47 3.59 -7.54
N LEU A 48 -5.48 2.28 -7.29
CA LEU A 48 -5.97 1.73 -6.03
C LEU A 48 -5.19 2.25 -4.83
N ARG A 49 -3.86 2.36 -4.95
CA ARG A 49 -3.00 2.95 -3.90
C ARG A 49 -3.43 4.39 -3.57
N HIS A 50 -3.62 5.24 -4.59
CA HIS A 50 -4.02 6.62 -4.37
C HIS A 50 -5.43 6.73 -3.77
N LEU A 51 -6.34 5.83 -4.15
CA LEU A 51 -7.68 5.77 -3.57
C LEU A 51 -7.62 5.39 -2.09
N VAL A 52 -6.90 4.32 -1.74
CA VAL A 52 -6.74 3.90 -0.34
C VAL A 52 -6.07 4.98 0.51
N GLU A 53 -5.03 5.64 -0.02
CA GLU A 53 -4.36 6.73 0.70
C GLU A 53 -5.31 7.92 0.94
N ARG A 54 -6.08 8.33 -0.09
CA ARG A 54 -7.06 9.41 0.05
C ARG A 54 -8.18 9.07 1.02
N THR A 55 -8.76 7.86 0.94
CA THR A 55 -9.87 7.47 1.81
C THR A 55 -9.44 7.36 3.27
N LEU A 56 -8.27 6.76 3.55
CA LEU A 56 -7.75 6.65 4.91
C LEU A 56 -7.42 8.03 5.49
N LEU A 57 -6.82 8.93 4.71
CA LEU A 57 -6.51 10.29 5.17
C LEU A 57 -7.78 11.13 5.35
N GLN A 58 -8.75 11.04 4.46
CA GLN A 58 -10.03 11.75 4.56
C GLN A 58 -10.87 11.28 5.74
N ALA A 59 -10.80 10.00 6.10
CA ALA A 59 -11.53 9.46 7.26
C ALA A 59 -11.02 10.00 8.61
N LYS A 60 -9.79 10.57 8.66
CA LYS A 60 -9.14 11.01 9.90
C LYS A 60 -8.72 12.47 9.92
N TYR A 61 -8.58 13.12 8.76
CA TYR A 61 -8.03 14.47 8.63
C TYR A 61 -8.83 15.33 7.64
N SER A 62 -8.83 16.63 7.86
CA SER A 62 -9.48 17.59 6.95
C SER A 62 -8.81 17.58 5.56
N PRO A 63 -9.55 17.93 4.48
CA PRO A 63 -9.03 17.86 3.10
C PRO A 63 -7.73 18.64 2.87
N GLY A 64 -7.59 19.80 3.53
CA GLY A 64 -6.36 20.61 3.46
C GLY A 64 -5.17 19.94 4.13
N LYS A 65 -5.38 19.35 5.31
CA LYS A 65 -4.34 18.62 6.05
C LYS A 65 -3.94 17.34 5.34
N ALA A 66 -4.90 16.60 4.78
CA ALA A 66 -4.64 15.40 3.97
C ALA A 66 -3.74 15.70 2.76
N LYS A 67 -4.02 16.77 2.01
CA LYS A 67 -3.16 17.21 0.88
C LYS A 67 -1.74 17.59 1.35
N ALA A 68 -1.63 18.28 2.48
CA ALA A 68 -0.34 18.68 3.03
C ALA A 68 0.49 17.46 3.49
N ILE A 69 -0.13 16.43 4.06
CA ILE A 69 0.53 15.19 4.46
C ILE A 69 1.12 14.47 3.24
N VAL A 70 0.32 14.30 2.18
CA VAL A 70 0.77 13.64 0.94
C VAL A 70 1.94 14.41 0.32
N LYS A 71 1.86 15.75 0.26
CA LYS A 71 2.92 16.58 -0.31
C LYS A 71 4.20 16.56 0.52
N GLY A 72 4.10 16.61 1.84
CA GLY A 72 5.27 16.64 2.73
C GLY A 72 6.04 15.32 2.85
N ARG A 73 5.71 14.30 2.03
CA ARG A 73 6.48 13.05 1.96
C ARG A 73 7.81 13.34 1.23
N SER A 74 8.92 13.05 1.89
CA SER A 74 10.24 13.24 1.25
C SER A 74 10.42 12.31 0.04
N MET A 75 11.18 12.76 -0.97
CA MET A 75 11.56 11.91 -2.12
C MET A 75 12.22 10.60 -1.67
N THR A 76 13.09 10.66 -0.65
CA THR A 76 13.75 9.48 -0.07
C THR A 76 12.73 8.49 0.51
N GLN A 77 11.72 8.95 1.26
CA GLN A 77 10.66 8.06 1.77
C GLN A 77 9.88 7.39 0.63
N THR A 78 9.60 8.12 -0.45
CA THR A 78 8.92 7.56 -1.62
C THR A 78 9.77 6.51 -2.33
N MET A 79 11.08 6.76 -2.49
CA MET A 79 12.02 5.80 -3.08
C MET A 79 12.13 4.53 -2.23
N VAL A 80 12.36 4.66 -0.92
CA VAL A 80 12.45 3.51 -0.01
C VAL A 80 11.15 2.72 -0.01
N GLY A 81 10.00 3.39 0.06
CA GLY A 81 8.69 2.75 0.00
C GLY A 81 8.48 1.96 -1.30
N THR A 82 8.97 2.50 -2.43
CA THR A 82 8.89 1.83 -3.73
C THR A 82 9.83 0.62 -3.82
N ALA A 83 11.05 0.74 -3.30
CA ALA A 83 12.01 -0.36 -3.26
C ALA A 83 11.50 -1.53 -2.38
N LEU A 84 10.98 -1.23 -1.19
CA LEU A 84 10.37 -2.23 -0.31
C LEU A 84 9.15 -2.90 -0.96
N ALA A 85 8.30 -2.11 -1.62
CA ALA A 85 7.16 -2.67 -2.35
C ALA A 85 7.61 -3.62 -3.46
N ARG A 86 8.65 -3.26 -4.23
CA ARG A 86 9.22 -4.16 -5.26
C ARG A 86 9.83 -5.42 -4.65
N LEU A 87 10.53 -5.30 -3.52
CA LEU A 87 11.08 -6.47 -2.83
C LEU A 87 9.96 -7.42 -2.37
N ALA A 88 8.87 -6.87 -1.85
CA ALA A 88 7.71 -7.63 -1.43
C ALA A 88 6.96 -8.29 -2.60
N THR A 89 6.90 -7.66 -3.77
CA THR A 89 6.17 -8.20 -4.93
C THR A 89 7.01 -9.10 -5.84
N ARG A 90 8.33 -8.96 -5.83
CA ARG A 90 9.22 -9.73 -6.73
C ARG A 90 9.39 -11.19 -6.31
N SER A 91 9.12 -11.55 -5.06
CA SER A 91 9.32 -12.92 -4.59
C SER A 91 8.52 -13.26 -3.32
N VAL A 92 8.19 -14.54 -3.16
CA VAL A 92 7.52 -15.06 -1.94
C VAL A 92 8.37 -14.86 -0.68
N PRO A 93 9.71 -15.13 -0.69
CA PRO A 93 10.55 -14.83 0.47
C PRO A 93 10.56 -13.34 0.83
N GLY A 94 10.62 -12.44 -0.16
CA GLY A 94 10.55 -10.99 0.07
C GLY A 94 9.21 -10.55 0.67
N ALA A 95 8.10 -11.12 0.19
CA ALA A 95 6.78 -10.89 0.76
C ALA A 95 6.69 -11.34 2.22
N LEU A 96 7.29 -12.49 2.57
CA LEU A 96 7.32 -12.99 3.95
C LEU A 96 8.13 -12.11 4.88
N VAL A 97 9.29 -11.62 4.42
CA VAL A 97 10.13 -10.72 5.24
C VAL A 97 9.43 -9.37 5.45
N VAL A 98 8.97 -8.73 4.38
CA VAL A 98 8.31 -7.41 4.48
C VAL A 98 6.97 -7.53 5.21
N GLY A 99 6.14 -8.48 4.80
CA GLY A 99 4.84 -8.73 5.43
C GLY A 99 4.97 -9.18 6.89
N GLY A 100 5.91 -10.07 7.17
CA GLY A 100 6.21 -10.55 8.53
C GLY A 100 6.76 -9.44 9.43
N GLY A 101 7.67 -8.60 8.92
CA GLY A 101 8.18 -7.45 9.66
C GLY A 101 7.08 -6.42 9.98
N LEU A 102 6.17 -6.16 9.04
CA LEU A 102 5.01 -5.31 9.29
C LEU A 102 4.08 -5.93 10.34
N LEU A 103 3.74 -7.21 10.23
CA LEU A 103 2.92 -7.90 11.23
C LEU A 103 3.56 -7.86 12.62
N ALA A 104 4.86 -8.17 12.70
CA ALA A 104 5.62 -8.08 13.95
C ALA A 104 5.58 -6.65 14.53
N LYS A 105 5.76 -5.62 13.70
CA LYS A 105 5.66 -4.22 14.13
C LYS A 105 4.26 -3.87 14.64
N THR A 106 3.21 -4.32 13.98
CA THR A 106 1.83 -4.07 14.45
C THR A 106 1.55 -4.73 15.80
N LEU A 107 2.04 -5.94 16.02
CA LEU A 107 1.90 -6.64 17.30
C LEU A 107 2.71 -5.96 18.40
N TYR A 108 3.91 -5.47 18.06
CA TYR A 108 4.73 -4.69 18.96
C TYR A 108 4.04 -3.39 19.38
N ASP A 109 3.48 -2.64 18.43
CA ASP A 109 2.74 -1.39 18.68
C ASP A 109 1.51 -1.62 19.57
N ARG A 110 0.84 -2.76 19.41
CA ARG A 110 -0.28 -3.13 20.26
C ARG A 110 0.16 -3.36 21.71
N LYS A 111 1.35 -3.91 21.94
CA LYS A 111 1.91 -4.12 23.29
C LYS A 111 2.39 -2.84 23.94
N ARG A 112 2.91 -1.88 23.15
CA ARG A 112 3.46 -0.61 23.64
C ARG A 112 2.40 0.39 24.13
N GLY A 113 1.11 0.08 23.95
CA GLY A 113 -0.01 0.88 24.42
C GLY A 113 -0.54 1.82 23.34
N LYS A 114 -1.87 1.79 23.13
CA LYS A 114 -2.55 2.53 22.06
C LYS A 114 -2.33 4.04 22.13
N ALA A 115 -2.35 4.61 23.34
CA ALA A 115 -2.23 6.05 23.54
C ALA A 115 -0.84 6.57 23.12
N VAL A 116 0.23 5.86 23.49
CA VAL A 116 1.62 6.23 23.16
C VAL A 116 1.84 6.15 21.65
N VAL A 117 1.46 5.03 21.02
CA VAL A 117 1.62 4.84 19.58
C VAL A 117 0.77 5.83 18.77
N ALA A 118 -0.45 6.12 19.23
CA ALA A 118 -1.31 7.11 18.57
C ALA A 118 -0.72 8.53 18.67
N ALA A 119 -0.17 8.91 19.83
CA ALA A 119 0.48 10.20 20.02
C ALA A 119 1.75 10.34 19.17
N GLU A 120 2.62 9.31 19.15
CA GLU A 120 3.81 9.25 18.29
C GLU A 120 3.41 9.37 16.80
N GLY A 121 2.40 8.62 16.37
CA GLY A 121 1.88 8.65 15.01
C GLY A 121 1.29 10.02 14.63
N ALA A 122 0.48 10.61 15.51
CA ALA A 122 -0.09 11.94 15.29
C ALA A 122 1.00 13.02 15.15
N ALA A 123 2.05 12.96 15.99
CA ALA A 123 3.18 13.87 15.90
C ALA A 123 3.94 13.72 14.58
N GLN A 124 4.11 12.50 14.07
CA GLN A 124 4.75 12.27 12.77
C GLN A 124 3.90 12.80 11.60
N VAL A 125 2.58 12.56 11.63
CA VAL A 125 1.67 13.08 10.61
C VAL A 125 1.64 14.61 10.61
N ASP A 126 1.65 15.24 11.78
CA ASP A 126 1.68 16.69 11.91
C ASP A 126 2.99 17.29 11.39
N ARG A 127 4.13 16.66 11.68
CA ARG A 127 5.43 17.06 11.11
C ARG A 127 5.41 16.97 9.58
N GLN A 128 4.83 15.92 9.03
CA GLN A 128 4.71 15.73 7.59
C GLN A 128 3.77 16.76 6.94
N ALA A 129 2.61 17.02 7.56
CA ALA A 129 1.69 18.05 7.13
C ALA A 129 2.35 19.44 7.12
N LYS A 130 3.11 19.78 8.17
CA LYS A 130 3.86 21.04 8.25
C LYS A 130 4.90 21.17 7.14
N LYS A 131 5.63 20.10 6.83
CA LYS A 131 6.59 20.08 5.71
C LYS A 131 5.90 20.35 4.36
N GLY A 132 4.80 19.65 4.08
CA GLY A 132 4.06 19.84 2.83
C GLY A 132 3.34 21.18 2.72
N ALA A 133 2.99 21.80 3.86
CA ALA A 133 2.48 23.18 3.88
C ALA A 133 3.59 24.21 3.59
N LYS A 134 4.82 24.00 4.11
CA LYS A 134 5.98 24.85 3.77
C LYS A 134 6.35 24.76 2.29
N GLU A 135 6.31 23.57 1.70
CA GLU A 135 6.51 23.37 0.26
C GLU A 135 5.39 23.96 -0.62
N LYS A 136 4.28 24.45 -0.04
CA LYS A 136 3.24 25.20 -0.78
C LYS A 136 3.44 26.71 -0.75
N GLY A 137 4.19 27.25 0.21
CA GLY A 137 4.42 28.70 0.36
C GLY A 137 5.79 29.18 -0.14
N GLY A 138 6.57 28.31 -0.77
CA GLY A 138 7.90 28.61 -1.32
C GLY A 138 8.00 28.47 -2.84
N ALA A 139 6.86 28.56 -3.55
CA ALA A 139 6.78 28.64 -5.00
C ALA A 139 6.00 29.92 -5.35
#